data_AF-A0A7K2WK87-F1
#
_entry.id   AF-A0A7K2WK87-F1
#
_cell.length_a   1.000
_cell.length_b   1.000
_cell.length_c   1.000
_cell.angle_alpha   90.00
_cell.angle_beta   90.00
_cell.angle_gamma   90.00
#
_symmetry.space_group_name_H-M   'P 1'
#
loop_
_entity.id
_entity.type
_entity.pdbx_description
1 polymer ?
#
loop_
_entity_poly.entity_id
_entity_poly.type
_entity_poly.pdbx_seq_one_letter_code
_entity_poly.pdbx_strand_id
1 'polypeptide(L)'
;RPAPRTTAPGDLCARLVTHWAGVVLDGGAQAELDYQAMGLSGGQYDILRAVVDAARAEERVHGPAAAGKLIAAQADRRCADRYRDGGPTGGPWQ
;
A
#
# COMPACT_ATOMS: atom_id res chain seq x y z
N ARG A 1 -5.28 0.45 -33.08
CA ARG A 1 -5.36 -0.25 -31.76
C ARG A 1 -5.21 0.79 -30.67
N PRO A 2 -6.18 0.99 -29.75
CA PRO A 2 -5.97 1.88 -28.61
C PRO A 2 -4.79 1.36 -27.77
N ALA A 3 -3.92 2.24 -27.31
CA ALA A 3 -2.84 1.85 -26.40
C ALA A 3 -3.45 1.38 -25.07
N PRO A 4 -2.90 0.34 -24.42
CA PRO A 4 -3.35 -0.06 -23.09
C PRO A 4 -3.24 1.16 -22.15
N ARG A 5 -4.31 1.46 -21.42
CA ARG A 5 -4.28 2.49 -20.37
C ARG A 5 -3.32 2.01 -19.30
N THR A 6 -2.18 2.67 -19.17
CA THR A 6 -1.25 2.43 -18.08
C THR A 6 -1.91 2.89 -16.78
N THR A 7 -2.04 1.98 -15.81
CA THR A 7 -2.45 2.32 -14.44
C THR A 7 -1.51 3.40 -13.92
N ALA A 8 -2.05 4.49 -13.38
CA ALA A 8 -1.21 5.53 -12.80
C ALA A 8 -0.37 4.94 -11.65
N PRO A 9 0.90 5.35 -11.47
CA PRO A 9 1.75 4.80 -10.41
C PRO A 9 1.15 4.90 -9.00
N GLY A 10 0.40 5.97 -8.71
CA GLY A 10 -0.33 6.15 -7.46
C GLY A 10 -1.44 5.11 -7.25
N ASP A 11 -2.22 4.81 -8.29
CA ASP A 11 -3.29 3.82 -8.23
C ASP A 11 -2.74 2.40 -8.01
N LEU A 12 -1.59 2.09 -8.64
CA LEU A 12 -0.93 0.81 -8.43
C LEU A 12 -0.41 0.69 -7.00
N CYS A 13 0.22 1.75 -6.48
CA CYS A 13 0.65 1.83 -5.08
C CYS A 13 -0.53 1.57 -4.13
N ALA A 14 -1.67 2.24 -4.33
CA ALA A 14 -2.82 2.12 -3.45
C ALA A 14 -3.40 0.71 -3.41
N ARG A 15 -3.48 0.04 -4.58
CA ARG A 15 -3.92 -1.36 -4.67
C ARG A 15 -2.97 -2.32 -3.96
N LEU A 16 -1.66 -2.17 -4.18
CA LEU A 16 -0.65 -3.02 -3.54
C LEU A 16 -0.66 -2.85 -2.02
N VAL A 17 -0.67 -1.61 -1.53
CA VAL A 17 -0.72 -1.30 -0.10
C VAL A 17 -2.01 -1.85 0.52
N THR A 18 -3.16 -1.65 -0.12
CA THR A 18 -4.45 -2.17 0.39
C THR A 18 -4.44 -3.69 0.51
N HIS A 19 -3.97 -4.38 -0.53
CA HIS A 19 -3.88 -5.84 -0.54
C HIS A 19 -2.97 -6.36 0.57
N TRP A 20 -1.74 -5.87 0.63
CA TRP A 20 -0.76 -6.34 1.62
C TRP A 20 -1.13 -5.96 3.05
N ALA A 21 -1.78 -4.81 3.26
CA ALA A 21 -2.26 -4.44 4.60
C ALA A 21 -3.29 -5.44 5.12
N GLY A 22 -4.23 -5.89 4.27
CA GLY A 22 -5.16 -6.96 4.63
C GLY A 22 -4.46 -8.26 4.96
N VAL A 23 -3.55 -8.71 4.08
CA VAL A 23 -2.76 -9.95 4.28
C VAL A 23 -1.96 -9.92 5.58
N VAL A 24 -1.35 -8.78 5.92
CA VAL A 24 -0.55 -8.61 7.14
C VAL A 24 -1.43 -8.55 8.39
N LEU A 25 -2.65 -8.01 8.30
CA LEU A 25 -3.61 -8.04 9.40
C LEU A 25 -4.14 -9.45 9.67
N ASP A 26 -4.40 -10.23 8.62
CA ASP A 26 -4.90 -11.60 8.73
C ASP A 26 -3.87 -12.57 9.35
N GLY A 27 -2.59 -12.20 9.41
CA GLY A 27 -1.57 -12.90 10.19
C GLY A 27 -1.10 -14.25 9.62
N GLY A 28 -1.17 -14.43 8.29
CA GLY A 28 -0.72 -15.66 7.61
C GLY A 28 0.77 -15.67 7.24
N ALA A 29 1.26 -16.79 6.69
CA ALA A 29 2.66 -16.95 6.25
C ALA A 29 3.11 -15.90 5.22
N GLN A 30 2.17 -15.33 4.48
CA GLN A 30 2.40 -14.25 3.51
C GLN A 30 2.75 -12.92 4.19
N ALA A 31 2.43 -12.73 5.47
CA ALA A 31 2.82 -11.55 6.25
C ALA A 31 4.32 -11.51 6.56
N GLU A 32 5.01 -12.65 6.51
CA GLU A 32 6.45 -12.80 6.75
C GLU A 32 7.30 -12.55 5.49
N LEU A 33 6.66 -12.31 4.34
CA LEU A 33 7.38 -12.01 3.11
C LEU A 33 8.14 -10.68 3.24
N ASP A 34 9.34 -10.64 2.69
CA ASP A 34 10.04 -9.37 2.57
C ASP A 34 9.37 -8.46 1.52
N TYR A 35 9.67 -7.17 1.58
CA TYR A 35 9.05 -6.18 0.70
C TYR A 35 9.37 -6.39 -0.79
N GLN A 36 10.48 -7.04 -1.13
CA GLN A 36 10.84 -7.36 -2.51
C GLN A 36 9.99 -8.51 -3.04
N ALA A 37 9.80 -9.56 -2.24
CA ALA A 37 8.89 -10.67 -2.54
C ALA A 37 7.43 -10.20 -2.64
N MET A 38 7.06 -9.17 -1.89
CA MET A 38 5.75 -8.50 -2.02
C MET A 38 5.61 -7.64 -3.28
N GLY A 39 6.68 -7.43 -4.05
CA GLY A 39 6.71 -6.55 -5.21
C GLY A 39 6.60 -5.07 -4.88
N LEU A 40 6.98 -4.67 -3.65
CA LEU A 40 6.92 -3.31 -3.17
C LEU A 40 8.27 -2.61 -3.34
N SER A 41 8.24 -1.33 -3.70
CA SER A 41 9.41 -0.46 -3.47
C SER A 41 9.56 -0.15 -1.98
N GLY A 42 10.76 0.24 -1.53
CA GLY A 42 10.98 0.62 -0.11
C GLY A 42 10.01 1.70 0.38
N GLY A 43 9.75 2.72 -0.44
CA GLY A 43 8.79 3.77 -0.07
C GLY A 43 7.32 3.34 -0.09
N GLN A 44 6.95 2.31 -0.87
CA GLN A 44 5.61 1.70 -0.76
C GLN A 44 5.51 0.83 0.49
N TYR A 45 6.59 0.16 0.88
CA TYR A 45 6.66 -0.61 2.12
C TYR A 45 6.56 0.28 3.37
N ASP A 46 7.15 1.48 3.35
CA ASP A 46 6.96 2.46 4.42
C ASP A 46 5.51 2.89 4.57
N ILE A 47 4.81 3.10 3.43
CA ILE A 47 3.37 3.36 3.44
C ILE A 47 2.61 2.16 4.02
N LEU A 48 2.92 0.94 3.57
CA LEU A 48 2.30 -0.30 4.08
C LEU A 48 2.43 -0.40 5.60
N ARG A 49 3.63 -0.22 6.15
CA ARG A 49 3.86 -0.29 7.60
C ARG A 49 3.03 0.72 8.37
N ALA A 50 2.95 1.97 7.88
CA ALA A 50 2.14 3.01 8.51
C ALA A 50 0.63 2.72 8.42
N VAL A 51 0.16 2.15 7.30
CA VAL A 51 -1.24 1.76 7.13
C VAL A 51 -1.60 0.59 8.06
N VAL A 52 -0.76 -0.43 8.14
CA VAL A 52 -0.96 -1.60 9.02
C VAL A 52 -1.02 -1.18 10.49
N ASP A 53 -0.12 -0.31 10.93
CA ASP A 53 -0.12 0.17 12.32
C ASP A 53 -1.44 0.89 12.68
N ALA A 54 -1.87 1.81 11.81
CA ALA A 54 -3.15 2.51 11.98
C ALA A 54 -4.35 1.54 11.91
N ALA A 55 -4.33 0.57 11.00
CA ALA A 55 -5.41 -0.40 10.86
C ALA A 55 -5.51 -1.35 12.06
N ARG A 56 -4.38 -1.76 12.65
CA ARG A 56 -4.38 -2.53 13.92
C ARG A 56 -4.98 -1.72 15.07
N ALA A 57 -4.72 -0.41 15.12
CA ALA A 57 -5.32 0.46 16.12
C ALA A 57 -6.84 0.59 15.91
N GLU A 58 -7.28 0.80 14.67
CA GLU A 58 -8.69 0.88 14.30
C GLU A 58 -9.43 -0.43 14.59
N GLU A 59 -8.83 -1.57 14.25
CA GLU A 59 -9.41 -2.89 14.48
C GLU A 59 -9.70 -3.14 15.96
N ARG A 60 -8.77 -2.77 16.84
CA ARG A 60 -8.95 -2.93 18.29
C ARG A 60 -10.11 -2.11 18.85
N VAL A 61 -10.44 -0.97 18.24
CA VAL A 61 -11.45 -0.04 18.76
C VAL A 61 -12.80 -0.23 18.07
N HIS A 62 -12.79 -0.46 16.76
CA HIS A 62 -13.96 -0.40 15.89
C HIS A 62 -14.18 -1.68 15.06
N GLY A 63 -13.28 -2.65 15.18
CA GLY A 63 -13.39 -3.97 14.57
C GLY A 63 -12.85 -4.08 13.13
N PRO A 64 -12.81 -5.30 12.58
CA PRO A 64 -12.12 -5.58 11.31
C PRO A 64 -12.69 -4.83 10.11
N ALA A 65 -14.01 -4.62 10.08
CA ALA A 65 -14.67 -3.90 8.99
C ALA A 65 -14.29 -2.41 8.95
N ALA A 66 -14.05 -1.80 10.12
CA ALA A 66 -13.58 -0.43 10.21
C ALA A 66 -12.10 -0.33 9.77
N ALA A 67 -11.27 -1.26 10.21
CA ALA A 67 -9.88 -1.37 9.79
C ALA A 67 -9.75 -1.49 8.26
N GLY A 68 -10.55 -2.35 7.61
CA GLY A 68 -10.56 -2.48 6.15
C GLY A 68 -10.90 -1.19 5.41
N LYS A 69 -11.86 -0.39 5.93
CA LYS A 69 -12.19 0.93 5.37
C LYS A 69 -11.06 1.93 5.56
N LEU A 70 -10.42 1.91 6.74
CA LEU A 70 -9.27 2.77 7.03
C LEU A 70 -8.08 2.45 6.14
N ILE A 71 -7.80 1.17 5.89
CA ILE A 71 -6.74 0.72 4.98
C ILE A 71 -6.91 1.35 3.61
N ALA A 72 -8.09 1.20 3.00
CA ALA A 72 -8.35 1.73 1.66
C ALA A 72 -8.16 3.26 1.62
N ALA A 73 -8.76 3.98 2.57
CA ALA A 73 -8.67 5.44 2.62
C ALA A 73 -7.22 5.94 2.85
N GLN A 74 -6.45 5.29 3.71
CA GLN A 74 -5.07 5.67 3.99
C GLN A 74 -4.12 5.31 2.85
N ALA A 75 -4.33 4.16 2.21
CA ALA A 75 -3.55 3.75 1.04
C ALA A 75 -3.71 4.75 -0.10
N ASP A 76 -4.97 5.11 -0.44
CA ASP A 76 -5.27 6.10 -1.48
C ASP A 76 -4.60 7.44 -1.18
N ARG A 77 -4.81 7.98 0.02
CA ARG A 77 -4.25 9.28 0.41
C ARG A 77 -2.72 9.29 0.36
N ARG A 78 -2.06 8.32 0.98
CA ARG A 78 -0.59 8.30 1.11
C ARG A 78 0.10 8.01 -0.21
N CYS A 79 -0.49 7.15 -1.04
CA CYS A 79 0.01 6.92 -2.40
C CYS A 79 -0.23 8.14 -3.29
N ALA A 80 -1.38 8.80 -3.22
CA ALA A 80 -1.61 10.05 -3.95
C ALA A 80 -0.60 11.12 -3.54
N ASP A 81 -0.33 11.29 -2.25
CA ASP A 81 0.66 12.24 -1.73
C ASP A 81 2.08 11.90 -2.22
N ARG A 82 2.47 10.63 -2.22
CA ARG A 82 3.80 10.18 -2.70
C ARG A 82 4.02 10.45 -4.19
N TYR A 83 2.99 10.29 -5.00
CA TYR A 83 3.09 10.37 -6.47
C TYR A 83 2.61 11.71 -7.03
N ARG A 84 2.21 12.66 -6.17
CA ARG A 84 1.70 13.99 -6.54
C ARG A 84 2.62 14.73 -7.53
N ASP A 85 3.93 14.62 -7.32
CA ASP A 85 4.94 15.37 -8.09
C ASP A 85 5.66 14.49 -9.14
N GLY A 86 5.12 13.32 -9.50
CA GLY A 86 5.68 12.45 -10.54
C GLY A 86 6.38 11.17 -10.05
N GLY A 87 6.19 10.78 -8.79
CA GLY A 87 6.86 9.63 -8.18
C GLY A 87 8.34 9.89 -7.91
N PRO A 88 9.06 8.95 -7.28
CA PRO A 88 10.49 9.13 -7.05
C PRO A 88 11.22 9.35 -8.40
N THR A 89 11.78 10.54 -8.57
CA THR A 89 12.68 10.89 -9.67
C THR A 89 14.00 10.15 -9.47
N GLY A 90 14.06 8.88 -9.86
CA GLY A 90 15.27 8.08 -9.75
C GLY A 90 14.98 6.60 -9.88
N GLY A 91 15.28 6.04 -11.05
CA GLY A 91 15.45 4.59 -11.18
C GLY A 91 16.70 4.13 -10.45
N PRO A 92 16.88 2.82 -10.19
CA PRO A 92 18.03 2.27 -9.47
C PRO A 92 19.39 2.43 -10.19
N TRP A 93 19.47 3.20 -11.28
CA TRP A 93 20.66 3.42 -12.12
C TRP A 93 20.89 4.91 -12.45
N GLN A 94 20.61 5.80 -11.52
CA GLN A 94 21.09 7.19 -11.56
C GLN A 94 22.12 7.40 -10.45
#